data_AF-A0A3D4TDX8-F1
#
_entry.id   AF-A0A3D4TDX8-F1
#
_cell.length_a   1.000
_cell.length_b   1.000
_cell.length_c   1.000
_cell.angle_alpha   90.00
_cell.angle_beta   90.00
_cell.angle_gamma   90.00
#
_symmetry.space_group_name_H-M   'P 1'
#
loop_
_entity.id
_entity.type
_entity.pdbx_description
1 polymer ?
#
loop_
_entity_poly.entity_id
_entity_poly.type
_entity_poly.pdbx_seq_one_letter_code
_entity_poly.pdbx_strand_id
1 'polypeptide(L)'
;MLKNEFAFFYTTGLRLQWSISSFYTNKQEKELTRISSRMNEVQKDQFMLQTNAALRQQLAEVNKYKQLLATDQQLIGLRLKVKETAAAQLENGLITPADYVREVQAEDQARQNALIHEMQLLQAIIQYNTISGK
;
A
#
# COMPACT_ATOMS: atom_id res chain seq x y z
N MET A 1 -83.96 -29.54 1.29
CA MET A 1 -82.75 -30.11 0.67
C MET A 1 -82.51 -29.36 -0.63
N LEU A 2 -81.49 -28.50 -0.67
CA LEU A 2 -81.12 -27.75 -1.87
C LEU A 2 -80.21 -28.64 -2.73
N LYS A 3 -80.56 -28.82 -4.00
CA LYS A 3 -79.87 -29.71 -4.93
C LYS A 3 -78.42 -29.30 -5.10
N ASN A 4 -77.54 -30.25 -4.83
CA ASN A 4 -76.09 -30.17 -5.01
C ASN A 4 -75.77 -30.51 -6.47
N GLU A 5 -75.98 -29.56 -7.39
CA GLU A 5 -75.54 -29.70 -8.78
C GLU A 5 -74.16 -29.03 -8.91
N PHE A 6 -73.13 -29.83 -9.18
CA PHE A 6 -71.77 -29.38 -9.38
C PHE A 6 -71.70 -28.46 -10.61
N ALA A 7 -71.65 -27.15 -10.39
CA ALA A 7 -71.36 -26.20 -11.45
C ALA A 7 -69.84 -26.15 -11.66
N PHE A 8 -69.37 -26.53 -12.86
CA PHE A 8 -67.96 -26.42 -13.21
C PHE A 8 -67.67 -24.95 -13.56
N PHE A 9 -66.92 -24.25 -12.70
CA PHE A 9 -66.46 -22.89 -12.95
C PHE A 9 -64.96 -22.89 -13.23
N TYR A 10 -64.57 -22.35 -14.39
CA TYR A 10 -63.17 -22.17 -14.78
C TYR A 10 -62.90 -20.67 -14.89
N THR A 11 -62.09 -20.13 -13.98
CA THR A 11 -61.64 -18.74 -14.05
C THR A 11 -60.36 -18.69 -14.85
N THR A 12 -60.42 -18.07 -16.02
CA THR A 12 -59.29 -17.73 -16.86
C THR A 12 -59.25 -16.23 -17.00
N GLY A 13 -58.09 -15.61 -16.76
CA GLY A 13 -57.90 -14.18 -16.83
C GLY A 13 -56.43 -13.81 -17.01
N LEU A 14 -56.12 -13.03 -18.04
CA LEU A 14 -54.83 -12.37 -18.21
C LEU A 14 -54.94 -10.95 -17.65
N ARG A 15 -54.13 -10.63 -16.62
CA ARG A 15 -54.03 -9.27 -16.09
C ARG A 15 -52.84 -8.55 -16.73
N LEU A 16 -53.14 -7.61 -17.62
CA LEU A 16 -52.14 -6.68 -18.16
C LEU A 16 -52.02 -5.47 -17.22
N GLN A 17 -50.82 -5.25 -16.69
CA GLN A 17 -50.48 -4.08 -15.88
C GLN A 17 -49.53 -3.19 -16.70
N TRP A 18 -50.06 -2.13 -17.33
CA TRP A 18 -49.26 -1.15 -18.07
C TRP A 18 -49.17 0.16 -17.29
N SER A 19 -47.97 0.53 -16.83
CA SER A 19 -47.73 1.79 -16.13
C SER A 19 -47.40 2.91 -17.13
N ILE A 20 -48.43 3.57 -17.67
CA ILE A 20 -48.25 4.71 -18.58
C ILE A 20 -47.57 5.90 -17.87
N SER A 21 -47.65 5.98 -16.53
CA SER A 21 -46.92 6.95 -15.70
C SER A 21 -45.40 6.74 -15.68
N SER A 22 -44.91 5.52 -15.89
CA SER A 22 -43.48 5.20 -15.96
C SER A 22 -42.80 5.88 -17.15
N PHE A 23 -43.52 6.12 -18.27
CA PHE A 23 -42.95 6.85 -19.41
C PHE A 23 -42.56 8.29 -19.08
N TYR A 24 -43.24 8.94 -18.13
CA TYR A 24 -42.93 10.32 -17.72
C TYR A 24 -41.73 10.38 -16.77
N THR A 25 -41.54 9.39 -15.89
CA THR A 25 -40.42 9.36 -14.92
C THR A 25 -39.16 8.71 -15.46
N ASN A 26 -39.26 7.85 -16.49
CA ASN A 26 -38.15 7.12 -17.10
C ASN A 26 -37.00 8.05 -17.55
N LYS A 27 -37.33 9.23 -18.10
CA LYS A 27 -36.31 10.21 -18.49
C LYS A 27 -35.51 10.71 -17.28
N GLN A 28 -36.18 11.04 -16.18
CA GLN A 28 -35.52 11.51 -14.96
C GLN A 28 -34.69 10.39 -14.29
N GLU A 29 -35.23 9.18 -14.23
CA GLU A 29 -34.51 8.00 -13.70
C GLU A 29 -33.24 7.69 -14.52
N LYS A 30 -33.31 7.83 -15.85
CA LYS A 30 -32.13 7.71 -16.73
C LYS A 30 -31.11 8.81 -16.48
N GLU A 31 -31.55 10.06 -16.32
CA GLU A 31 -30.65 11.17 -16.01
C GLU A 31 -29.96 10.99 -14.65
N LEU A 32 -30.69 10.55 -13.63
CA LEU A 32 -30.12 10.20 -12.32
C LEU A 32 -29.08 9.09 -12.44
N THR A 33 -29.40 8.01 -13.15
CA THR A 33 -28.47 6.91 -13.41
C THR A 33 -27.23 7.39 -14.16
N ARG A 34 -27.39 8.27 -15.14
CA ARG A 34 -26.28 8.88 -15.90
C ARG A 34 -25.39 9.73 -15.00
N ILE A 35 -25.97 10.51 -14.08
CA ILE A 35 -25.23 11.30 -13.10
C ILE A 35 -24.46 10.38 -12.15
N SER A 36 -25.10 9.35 -11.60
CA SER A 36 -24.45 8.36 -10.74
C SER A 36 -23.30 7.64 -11.46
N SER A 37 -23.49 7.27 -12.73
CA SER A 37 -22.42 6.67 -13.55
C SER A 37 -21.24 7.62 -13.72
N ARG A 38 -21.48 8.90 -14.02
CA ARG A 38 -20.41 9.91 -14.12
C ARG A 38 -19.71 10.13 -12.78
N MET A 39 -20.45 10.13 -11.68
CA MET A 39 -19.87 10.24 -10.35
C MET A 39 -18.95 9.06 -10.03
N ASN A 40 -19.36 7.83 -10.37
CA ASN A 40 -18.51 6.63 -10.22
C ASN A 40 -17.26 6.69 -11.09
N GLU A 41 -17.36 7.24 -12.31
CA GLU A 41 -16.21 7.45 -13.20
C GLU A 41 -15.21 8.44 -12.59
N VAL A 42 -15.68 9.57 -12.07
CA VAL A 42 -14.83 10.55 -11.37
C VAL A 42 -14.19 9.94 -10.11
N GLN A 43 -14.92 9.13 -9.33
CA GLN A 43 -14.37 8.45 -8.16
C GLN A 43 -13.28 7.45 -8.55
N LYS A 44 -13.46 6.72 -9.66
CA LYS A 44 -12.45 5.81 -10.20
C LYS A 44 -11.20 6.57 -10.63
N ASP A 45 -11.35 7.67 -11.36
CA ASP A 45 -10.22 8.47 -11.81
C ASP A 45 -9.43 9.06 -10.62
N GLN A 46 -10.15 9.54 -9.60
CA GLN A 46 -9.55 10.01 -8.37
C GLN A 46 -8.79 8.91 -7.63
N PHE A 47 -9.37 7.71 -7.52
CA PHE A 47 -8.70 6.55 -6.92
C PHE A 47 -7.43 6.17 -7.68
N MET A 48 -7.48 6.13 -9.01
CA MET A 48 -6.31 5.83 -9.85
C MET A 48 -5.23 6.89 -9.70
N LEU A 49 -5.58 8.17 -9.66
CA LEU A 49 -4.64 9.26 -9.45
C LEU A 49 -3.94 9.15 -8.09
N GLN A 50 -4.70 8.95 -7.01
CA GLN A 50 -4.18 8.79 -5.66
C GLN A 50 -3.27 7.56 -5.55
N THR A 51 -3.69 6.42 -6.11
CA THR A 51 -2.90 5.18 -6.11
C THR A 51 -1.58 5.38 -6.85
N ASN A 52 -1.60 6.01 -8.02
CA ASN A 52 -0.38 6.29 -8.80
C ASN A 52 0.57 7.24 -8.06
N ALA A 53 0.04 8.26 -7.38
CA ALA A 53 0.84 9.17 -6.56
C ALA A 53 1.50 8.42 -5.38
N ALA A 54 0.73 7.58 -4.68
CA ALA A 54 1.22 6.77 -3.56
C ALA A 54 2.31 5.77 -4.02
N LEU A 55 2.12 5.09 -5.16
CA LEU A 55 3.13 4.18 -5.74
C LEU A 55 4.44 4.91 -6.05
N ARG A 56 4.37 6.12 -6.62
CA ARG A 56 5.56 6.92 -6.94
C ARG A 56 6.30 7.35 -5.67
N GLN A 57 5.57 7.81 -4.66
CA GLN A 57 6.15 8.16 -3.37
C GLN A 57 6.84 6.96 -2.73
N GLN A 58 6.18 5.81 -2.72
CA GLN A 58 6.73 4.61 -2.11
C GLN A 58 7.95 4.08 -2.86
N LEU A 59 7.95 4.16 -4.19
CA LEU A 59 9.11 3.82 -5.01
C LEU A 59 10.31 4.75 -4.72
N ALA A 60 10.06 6.04 -4.47
CA ALA A 60 11.10 6.98 -4.08
C ALA A 60 11.71 6.61 -2.72
N GLU A 61 10.90 6.21 -1.73
CA GLU A 61 11.39 5.71 -0.44
C GLU A 61 12.22 4.43 -0.58
N VAL A 62 11.77 3.47 -1.41
CA VAL A 62 12.57 2.27 -1.73
C VAL A 62 13.94 2.64 -2.29
N ASN A 63 14.00 3.59 -3.23
CA ASN A 63 15.26 4.01 -3.84
C ASN A 63 16.15 4.77 -2.85
N LYS A 64 15.58 5.61 -1.99
CA LYS A 64 16.29 6.29 -0.91
C LYS A 64 16.96 5.31 0.03
N TYR A 65 16.26 4.28 0.51
CA TYR A 65 16.87 3.30 1.41
C TYR A 65 17.94 2.44 0.73
N LYS A 66 17.79 2.13 -0.56
CA LYS A 66 18.88 1.49 -1.33
C LYS A 66 20.15 2.35 -1.38
N GLN A 67 20.01 3.67 -1.56
CA GLN A 67 21.14 4.60 -1.56
C GLN A 67 21.77 4.75 -0.17
N LEU A 68 20.95 4.81 0.89
CA LEU A 68 21.44 4.84 2.26
C LEU A 68 22.25 3.58 2.58
N LEU A 69 21.75 2.39 2.24
CA LEU A 69 22.47 1.13 2.45
C LEU A 69 23.81 1.07 1.71
N ALA A 70 23.88 1.59 0.48
CA ALA A 70 25.16 1.68 -0.24
C ALA A 70 26.16 2.58 0.50
N THR A 71 25.69 3.67 1.11
CA THR A 71 26.51 4.59 1.91
C THR A 71 26.91 3.97 3.25
N ASP A 72 26.01 3.23 3.89
CA ASP A 72 26.28 2.50 5.13
C ASP A 72 27.37 1.45 4.94
N GLN A 73 27.37 0.72 3.82
CA GLN A 73 28.42 -0.24 3.51
C GLN A 73 29.81 0.43 3.38
N GLN A 74 29.86 1.63 2.77
CA GLN A 74 31.10 2.41 2.71
C GLN A 74 31.54 2.88 4.10
N LEU A 75 30.61 3.36 4.92
CA LEU A 75 30.89 3.80 6.29
C LEU A 75 31.39 2.65 7.17
N ILE A 76 30.77 1.47 7.10
CA ILE A 76 31.21 0.26 7.80
C ILE A 76 32.64 -0.10 7.37
N GLY A 77 32.93 -0.08 6.07
CA GLY A 77 34.27 -0.32 5.56
C GLY A 77 35.31 0.68 6.07
N LEU A 78 34.95 1.96 6.17
CA LEU A 78 35.83 2.98 6.75
C LEU A 78 36.05 2.76 8.24
N ARG A 79 34.99 2.47 9.00
CA ARG A 79 35.06 2.21 10.45
C ARG A 79 35.87 0.97 10.77
N LEU A 80 35.79 -0.07 9.94
CA LEU A 80 36.61 -1.26 10.07
C LEU A 80 38.11 -0.92 10.01
N LYS A 81 38.51 -0.10 9.03
CA LYS A 81 39.91 0.35 8.89
C LYS A 81 40.38 1.20 10.08
N VAL A 82 39.50 2.06 10.60
CA VAL A 82 39.81 2.86 11.80
C VAL A 82 39.99 1.95 13.02
N LYS A 83 39.11 0.97 13.21
CA LYS A 83 39.22 -0.05 14.27
C LYS A 83 40.53 -0.85 14.17
N GLU A 84 40.90 -1.28 12.97
CA GLU A 84 42.17 -1.99 12.72
C GLU A 84 43.39 -1.11 13.06
N THR A 85 43.35 0.17 12.68
CA THR A 85 44.41 1.13 13.03
C THR A 85 44.49 1.34 14.54
N ALA A 86 43.34 1.47 15.21
CA ALA A 86 43.27 1.61 16.67
C ALA A 86 43.79 0.35 17.38
N ALA A 87 43.53 -0.86 16.85
CA ALA A 87 44.10 -2.09 17.39
C ALA A 87 45.64 -2.07 17.36
N ALA A 88 46.23 -1.70 16.21
CA ALA A 88 47.68 -1.59 16.09
C ALA A 88 48.25 -0.49 17.00
N GLN A 89 47.56 0.65 17.15
CA GLN A 89 47.98 1.70 18.08
C GLN A 89 47.94 1.25 19.53
N LEU A 90 46.94 0.45 19.92
CA LEU A 90 46.81 -0.09 21.27
C LEU A 90 47.93 -1.09 21.57
N GLU A 91 48.23 -2.00 20.63
CA GLU A 91 49.34 -2.96 20.76
C GLU A 91 50.69 -2.26 20.93
N ASN A 92 50.88 -1.11 20.27
CA ASN A 92 52.06 -0.28 20.40
C ASN A 92 52.01 0.71 21.59
N GLY A 93 50.96 0.68 22.41
CA GLY A 93 50.80 1.54 23.59
C GLY A 93 50.57 3.02 23.30
N LEU A 94 50.17 3.38 22.06
CA LEU A 94 49.93 4.76 21.63
C LEU A 94 48.55 5.29 22.06
N ILE A 95 47.59 4.40 22.29
CA ILE A 95 46.24 4.73 22.76
C ILE A 95 45.86 3.85 23.95
N THR A 96 44.79 4.21 24.66
CA THR A 96 44.27 3.42 25.77
C THR A 96 43.28 2.34 25.31
N PRO A 97 43.02 1.29 26.10
CA PRO A 97 41.97 0.32 25.81
C PRO A 97 40.58 0.97 25.68
N ALA A 98 40.31 2.05 26.42
CA ALA A 98 39.05 2.78 26.32
C ALA A 98 38.90 3.47 24.95
N ASP A 99 39.99 3.99 24.37
CA ASP A 99 39.99 4.57 23.03
C ASP A 99 39.66 3.52 21.97
N TYR A 100 40.26 2.33 22.08
CA TYR A 100 39.98 1.22 21.19
C TYR A 100 38.51 0.76 21.27
N VAL A 101 37.96 0.59 22.48
CA VAL A 101 36.56 0.21 22.68
C VAL A 101 35.60 1.23 22.05
N ARG A 102 35.93 2.52 22.07
CA ARG A 102 35.13 3.55 21.38
C ARG A 102 35.08 3.33 19.87
N GLU A 103 36.19 2.98 19.25
CA GLU A 103 36.21 2.70 17.80
C GLU A 103 35.50 1.39 17.44
N VAL A 104 35.57 0.37 18.30
CA VAL A 104 34.76 -0.85 18.16
C VAL A 104 33.27 -0.51 18.20
N GLN A 105 32.84 0.25 19.21
CA GLN A 105 31.44 0.67 19.34
C GLN A 105 30.97 1.53 18.16
N ALA A 106 31.83 2.41 17.63
CA ALA A 106 31.50 3.22 16.46
C ALA A 106 31.31 2.38 15.19
N GLU A 107 32.08 1.31 15.03
CA GLU A 107 31.91 0.35 13.93
C GLU A 107 30.64 -0.48 14.09
N ASP A 108 30.37 -0.98 15.29
CA ASP A 108 29.14 -1.72 15.60
C ASP A 108 27.89 -0.86 15.42
N GLN A 109 27.94 0.43 15.81
CA GLN A 109 26.84 1.35 15.59
C GLN A 109 26.56 1.57 14.10
N ALA A 110 27.60 1.67 13.27
CA ALA A 110 27.43 1.77 11.82
C ALA A 110 26.75 0.52 11.25
N ARG A 111 27.09 -0.68 11.72
CA ARG A 111 26.41 -1.93 11.34
C ARG A 111 24.95 -1.97 11.76
N GLN A 112 24.65 -1.56 13.00
CA GLN A 112 23.27 -1.51 13.50
C GLN A 112 22.41 -0.54 12.69
N ASN A 113 22.95 0.63 12.34
CA ASN A 113 22.25 1.60 11.50
C ASN A 113 21.93 1.03 10.11
N ALA A 114 22.88 0.30 9.51
CA ALA A 114 22.64 -0.38 8.23
C ALA A 114 21.50 -1.40 8.31
N LEU A 115 21.44 -2.20 9.39
CA LEU A 115 20.35 -3.15 9.62
C LEU A 115 18.99 -2.44 9.78
N ILE A 116 18.97 -1.28 10.45
CA ILE A 116 17.76 -0.46 10.56
C ILE A 116 17.30 0.01 9.18
N HIS A 117 18.22 0.51 8.34
CA HIS A 117 17.89 0.93 6.97
C HIS A 117 17.45 -0.26 6.10
N GLU A 118 17.98 -1.46 6.32
CA GLU A 118 17.53 -2.69 5.65
C GLU A 118 16.09 -3.04 6.02
N MET A 119 15.74 -2.99 7.31
CA MET A 119 14.36 -3.18 7.75
C MET A 119 13.42 -2.13 7.15
N GLN A 120 13.86 -0.87 7.06
CA GLN A 120 13.07 0.20 6.45
C GLN A 120 12.91 0.01 4.94
N LEU A 121 13.94 -0.49 4.24
CA LEU A 121 13.83 -0.87 2.83
C LEU A 121 12.77 -1.98 2.64
N LEU A 122 12.81 -3.03 3.46
CA LEU A 122 11.84 -4.13 3.40
C LEU A 122 10.42 -3.63 3.67
N GLN A 123 10.24 -2.81 4.70
CA GLN A 123 8.96 -2.17 4.98
C GLN A 123 8.48 -1.34 3.78
N ALA A 124 9.38 -0.60 3.14
CA ALA A 124 9.03 0.22 1.99
C ALA A 124 8.59 -0.61 0.77
N ILE A 125 9.26 -1.74 0.53
CA ILE A 125 8.91 -2.70 -0.52
C ILE A 125 7.54 -3.35 -0.24
N ILE A 126 7.29 -3.75 1.01
CA ILE A 126 5.99 -4.33 1.41
C ILE A 126 4.86 -3.33 1.16
N GLN A 127 5.03 -2.08 1.60
CA GLN A 127 4.04 -1.02 1.37
C GLN A 127 3.79 -0.79 -0.13
N TYR A 128 4.83 -0.81 -0.95
CA TYR A 128 4.69 -0.69 -2.40
C TYR A 128 3.86 -1.84 -2.98
N ASN A 129 4.15 -3.08 -2.56
CA ASN A 129 3.42 -4.26 -3.00
C ASN A 129 1.95 -4.19 -2.60
N THR A 130 1.66 -3.82 -1.35
CA THR A 130 0.29 -3.61 -0.85
C THR A 130 -0.49 -2.60 -1.68
N ILE A 131 0.10 -1.44 -2.01
CA ILE A 131 -0.56 -0.43 -2.85
C ILE A 131 -0.75 -0.95 -4.28
N SER A 132 0.19 -1.74 -4.79
CA SER A 132 0.12 -2.33 -6.14
C SER A 132 -0.80 -3.55 -6.25
N GLY A 133 -1.30 -4.07 -5.12
CA GLY A 133 -2.13 -5.27 -5.06
C GLY A 133 -1.39 -6.58 -5.27
N LYS A 134 -0.11 -6.65 -4.86
CA LYS A 134 0.76 -7.85 -4.96
C LYS A 134 1.08 -8.44 -3.61
#